data_AF-A0A165Y2H9-F1
#
_entry.id   AF-A0A165Y2H9-F1
#
_cell.length_a   1.000
_cell.length_b   1.000
_cell.length_c   1.000
_cell.angle_alpha   90.00
_cell.angle_beta   90.00
_cell.angle_gamma   90.00
#
_symmetry.space_group_name_H-M   'P 1'
#
loop_
_entity.id
_entity.type
_entity.pdbx_description
1 polymer ?
#
loop_
_entity_poly.entity_id
_entity_poly.type
_entity_poly.pdbx_seq_one_letter_code
_entity_poly.pdbx_strand_id
1 'polypeptide(L)'
;MALKALVLQLPVEVFREILRHYFGDIKTTLLRELGARANPRTDSWYSIHWYRILHVCGAWREVALDCSDIWDFMDTSWPSVVRNDLVSKAGGHPPRFLIHLAEGNGSSPFYAIDQSYPSKDILPMLENLNITLINNRESRSLASAWDTFCRRHLCRPAPRLKHLHLEVIGPGYGVDFPITTPEQMLGDGSPLTAVVLRNISPRFLLSRTNLTDLTNLEFTFASQDGREFFSLEVIQIISMAPRLETLIVDIKHYSPSRSDATFARRSERVIAQSLKEISLEWWPSNHLEYLMSCMDLPRNEHFKSSLYPNVSPQTYGWMNDAPVDLQNLASQCRSIYCFYDPHAIHIFHAPLRDPSGPRHETTHRLQLHVPRHFRPS
;
A
#
# COMPACT_ATOMS: atom_id res chain seq x y z
N MET A 1 -30.11 11.04 35.55
CA MET A 1 -30.68 12.03 34.60
C MET A 1 -29.70 13.15 34.22
N ALA A 2 -28.89 13.67 35.15
CA ALA A 2 -27.95 14.77 34.87
C ALA A 2 -26.95 14.53 33.70
N LEU A 3 -26.42 13.30 33.57
CA LEU A 3 -25.46 12.97 32.51
C LEU A 3 -26.05 13.09 31.08
N LYS A 4 -27.33 12.77 30.90
CA LYS A 4 -28.00 12.88 29.58
C LYS A 4 -28.15 14.35 29.13
N ALA A 5 -28.41 15.25 30.07
CA ALA A 5 -28.53 16.67 29.79
C ALA A 5 -27.17 17.30 29.42
N LEU A 6 -26.09 16.87 30.09
CA LEU A 6 -24.74 17.38 29.85
C LEU A 6 -24.21 16.98 28.46
N VAL A 7 -24.47 15.73 28.05
CA VAL A 7 -24.01 15.20 26.76
C VAL A 7 -24.70 15.88 25.56
N LEU A 8 -25.96 16.30 25.72
CA LEU A 8 -26.68 17.07 24.71
C LEU A 8 -26.27 18.55 24.65
N GLN A 9 -25.49 19.03 25.63
CA GLN A 9 -24.96 20.39 25.69
C GLN A 9 -23.52 20.50 25.20
N LEU A 10 -22.91 19.38 24.76
CA LEU A 10 -21.57 19.41 24.18
C LEU A 10 -21.56 20.26 22.90
N PRO A 11 -20.57 21.14 22.72
CA PRO A 11 -20.36 21.79 21.44
C PRO A 11 -20.23 20.78 20.31
N VAL A 12 -20.75 21.11 19.13
CA VAL A 12 -20.75 20.23 17.94
C VAL A 12 -19.32 19.82 17.57
N GLU A 13 -18.36 20.70 17.74
CA GLU A 13 -16.94 20.47 17.44
C GLU A 13 -16.35 19.41 18.37
N VAL A 14 -16.67 19.48 19.66
CA VAL A 14 -16.21 18.49 20.66
C VAL A 14 -16.84 17.13 20.36
N PHE A 15 -18.13 17.10 20.06
CA PHE A 15 -18.81 15.86 19.73
C PHE A 15 -18.27 15.24 18.43
N ARG A 16 -18.01 16.06 17.40
CA ARG A 16 -17.37 15.62 16.15
C ARG A 16 -15.99 14.99 16.42
N GLU A 17 -15.20 15.58 17.30
CA GLU A 17 -13.88 15.04 17.65
C GLU A 17 -13.96 13.72 18.43
N ILE A 18 -14.92 13.61 19.35
CA ILE A 18 -15.22 12.34 20.05
C ILE A 18 -15.60 11.27 19.04
N LEU A 19 -16.45 11.59 18.07
CA LEU A 19 -16.80 10.68 16.99
C LEU A 19 -15.56 10.26 16.24
N ARG A 20 -14.78 11.20 15.68
CA ARG A 20 -13.55 10.88 14.93
C ARG A 20 -12.62 9.95 15.68
N HIS A 21 -12.38 10.22 16.96
CA HIS A 21 -11.54 9.37 17.80
C HIS A 21 -12.14 7.97 17.94
N TYR A 22 -13.42 7.87 18.29
CA TYR A 22 -14.13 6.59 18.42
C TYR A 22 -14.13 5.78 17.12
N PHE A 23 -14.34 6.43 15.97
CA PHE A 23 -14.28 5.80 14.64
C PHE A 23 -12.86 5.36 14.28
N GLY A 24 -11.86 6.19 14.59
CA GLY A 24 -10.44 5.84 14.44
C GLY A 24 -10.07 4.60 15.26
N ASP A 25 -10.55 4.51 16.49
CA ASP A 25 -10.36 3.35 17.37
C ASP A 25 -11.04 2.09 16.84
N ILE A 26 -12.29 2.20 16.37
CA ILE A 26 -13.01 1.08 15.73
C ILE A 26 -12.26 0.61 14.49
N LYS A 27 -11.83 1.53 13.62
CA LYS A 27 -11.09 1.19 12.39
C LYS A 27 -9.79 0.48 12.70
N THR A 28 -9.03 1.01 13.64
CA THR A 28 -7.74 0.43 14.08
C THR A 28 -7.95 -0.93 14.71
N THR A 29 -8.96 -1.07 15.58
CA THR A 29 -9.28 -2.33 16.25
C THR A 29 -9.77 -3.37 15.25
N LEU A 30 -10.69 -2.99 14.35
CA LEU A 30 -11.21 -3.87 13.31
C LEU A 30 -10.09 -4.36 12.39
N LEU A 31 -9.27 -3.47 11.84
CA LEU A 31 -8.15 -3.86 10.98
C LEU A 31 -7.14 -4.76 11.70
N ARG A 32 -6.84 -4.47 12.98
CA ARG A 32 -5.96 -5.30 13.81
C ARG A 32 -6.55 -6.68 14.09
N GLU A 33 -7.83 -6.76 14.41
CA GLU A 33 -8.52 -8.01 14.73
C GLU A 33 -8.73 -8.88 13.49
N LEU A 34 -9.05 -8.28 12.34
CA LEU A 34 -9.14 -8.96 11.05
C LEU A 34 -7.80 -9.58 10.63
N GLY A 35 -6.68 -8.94 10.98
CA GLY A 35 -5.35 -9.52 10.77
C GLY A 35 -5.00 -10.68 11.71
N ALA A 36 -5.68 -10.80 12.85
CA ALA A 36 -5.31 -11.71 13.94
C ALA A 36 -6.23 -12.93 14.11
N ARG A 37 -7.49 -12.90 13.66
CA ARG A 37 -8.50 -13.94 13.96
C ARG A 37 -9.14 -14.55 12.71
N ALA A 38 -9.48 -15.83 12.81
CA ALA A 38 -10.02 -16.64 11.71
C ALA A 38 -11.56 -16.72 11.64
N ASN A 39 -12.31 -15.97 12.48
CA ASN A 39 -13.77 -16.13 12.54
C ASN A 39 -14.54 -14.81 12.28
N PRO A 40 -14.90 -14.52 11.01
CA PRO A 40 -15.58 -13.28 10.63
C PRO A 40 -17.03 -13.17 11.12
N ARG A 41 -17.65 -14.27 11.56
CA ARG A 41 -19.10 -14.30 11.87
C ARG A 41 -19.48 -13.73 13.24
N THR A 42 -18.57 -13.77 14.21
CA THR A 42 -18.81 -13.17 15.55
C THR A 42 -18.47 -11.69 15.62
N ASP A 43 -17.70 -11.17 14.65
CA ASP A 43 -17.07 -9.85 14.76
C ASP A 43 -17.80 -8.74 13.98
N SER A 44 -18.72 -9.07 13.06
CA SER A 44 -19.51 -8.05 12.32
C SER A 44 -20.45 -7.23 13.23
N TRP A 45 -20.76 -7.73 14.42
CA TRP A 45 -21.54 -6.99 15.42
C TRP A 45 -20.73 -5.90 16.10
N TYR A 46 -19.41 -6.05 16.25
CA TYR A 46 -18.57 -5.00 16.83
C TYR A 46 -18.46 -3.79 15.89
N SER A 47 -18.47 -4.03 14.57
CA SER A 47 -18.35 -2.97 13.56
C SER A 47 -19.65 -2.22 13.28
N ILE A 48 -20.81 -2.62 13.82
CA ILE A 48 -22.07 -1.86 13.67
C ILE A 48 -22.39 -0.98 14.89
N HIS A 49 -21.59 -1.04 15.97
CA HIS A 49 -21.84 -0.25 17.18
C HIS A 49 -21.81 1.25 16.91
N TRP A 50 -20.93 1.70 16.01
CA TRP A 50 -20.92 3.10 15.58
C TRP A 50 -22.23 3.51 14.91
N TYR A 51 -22.87 2.62 14.14
CA TYR A 51 -24.14 2.91 13.49
C TYR A 51 -25.24 3.17 14.52
N ARG A 52 -25.14 2.58 15.72
CA ARG A 52 -26.08 2.85 16.83
C ARG A 52 -25.97 4.30 17.31
N ILE A 53 -24.79 4.94 17.19
CA ILE A 53 -24.60 6.36 17.54
C ILE A 53 -25.49 7.24 16.66
N LEU A 54 -25.67 6.90 15.37
CA LEU A 54 -26.57 7.59 14.45
C LEU A 54 -28.05 7.51 14.85
N HIS A 55 -28.40 6.64 15.81
CA HIS A 55 -29.76 6.42 16.27
C HIS A 55 -30.00 6.84 17.73
N VAL A 56 -29.04 7.51 18.37
CA VAL A 56 -29.20 8.01 19.75
C VAL A 56 -30.18 9.19 19.79
N CYS A 57 -29.95 10.22 18.97
CA CYS A 57 -30.85 11.37 18.82
C CYS A 57 -30.62 12.08 17.47
N GLY A 58 -31.54 12.97 17.09
CA GLY A 58 -31.44 13.72 15.82
C GLY A 58 -30.16 14.56 15.70
N ALA A 59 -29.80 15.30 16.76
CA ALA A 59 -28.59 16.14 16.76
C ALA A 59 -27.31 15.33 16.54
N TRP A 60 -27.19 14.17 17.18
CA TRP A 60 -26.03 13.28 17.01
C TRP A 60 -25.93 12.74 15.59
N ARG A 61 -27.08 12.39 15.01
CA ARG A 61 -27.17 11.95 13.63
C ARG A 61 -26.66 13.04 12.69
N GLU A 62 -27.14 14.28 12.82
CA GLU A 62 -26.69 15.39 11.97
C GLU A 62 -25.17 15.61 12.04
N VAL A 63 -24.59 15.66 13.25
CA VAL A 63 -23.13 15.83 13.40
C VAL A 63 -22.34 14.67 12.79
N ALA A 64 -22.83 13.44 12.92
CA ALA A 64 -22.18 12.28 12.33
C ALA A 64 -22.33 12.24 10.80
N LEU A 65 -23.48 12.67 10.25
CA LEU A 65 -23.68 12.82 8.81
C LEU A 65 -22.67 13.81 8.20
N ASP A 66 -22.37 14.90 8.91
CA ASP A 66 -21.38 15.89 8.49
C ASP A 66 -19.91 15.45 8.63
N CYS A 67 -19.66 14.30 9.26
CA CYS A 67 -18.30 13.82 9.51
C CYS A 67 -17.86 12.86 8.39
N SER A 68 -17.22 13.40 7.35
CA SER A 68 -16.70 12.65 6.19
C SER A 68 -15.90 11.40 6.56
N ASP A 69 -15.15 11.46 7.66
CA ASP A 69 -14.28 10.37 8.13
C ASP A 69 -15.06 9.09 8.47
N ILE A 70 -16.36 9.21 8.80
CA ILE A 70 -17.25 8.08 9.09
C ILE A 70 -17.65 7.35 7.81
N TRP A 71 -17.76 8.11 6.72
CA TRP A 71 -18.20 7.63 5.41
C TRP A 71 -17.01 7.19 4.55
N ASP A 72 -15.79 7.27 5.08
CA ASP A 72 -14.55 6.90 4.40
C ASP A 72 -14.38 5.39 4.20
N PHE A 73 -15.31 4.59 4.72
CA PHE A 73 -15.16 3.16 4.84
C PHE A 73 -16.52 2.46 4.79
N MET A 74 -16.60 1.36 4.04
CA MET A 74 -17.78 0.52 3.94
C MET A 74 -17.39 -0.96 3.98
N ASP A 75 -17.91 -1.66 4.98
CA ASP A 75 -17.76 -3.10 5.12
C ASP A 75 -18.91 -3.84 4.40
N THR A 76 -18.57 -4.76 3.50
CA THR A 76 -19.56 -5.50 2.72
C THR A 76 -20.34 -6.54 3.54
N SER A 77 -19.90 -6.86 4.75
CA SER A 77 -20.63 -7.71 5.70
C SER A 77 -21.78 -6.99 6.41
N TRP A 78 -21.85 -5.65 6.33
CA TRP A 78 -22.93 -4.89 6.94
C TRP A 78 -24.30 -5.16 6.29
N PRO A 79 -25.41 -5.01 7.04
CA PRO A 79 -26.75 -5.10 6.47
C PRO A 79 -26.94 -4.18 5.27
N SER A 80 -27.66 -4.62 4.23
CA SER A 80 -27.90 -3.85 2.99
C SER A 80 -28.49 -2.47 3.25
N VAL A 81 -29.38 -2.33 4.24
CA VAL A 81 -29.96 -1.04 4.65
C VAL A 81 -28.88 -0.03 5.06
N VAL A 82 -27.89 -0.46 5.84
CA VAL A 82 -26.78 0.40 6.29
C VAL A 82 -25.91 0.83 5.11
N ARG A 83 -25.61 -0.12 4.21
CA ARG A 83 -24.79 0.13 3.02
C ARG A 83 -25.46 1.09 2.05
N ASN A 84 -26.74 0.90 1.77
CA ASN A 84 -27.50 1.79 0.88
C ASN A 84 -27.58 3.21 1.46
N ASP A 85 -27.77 3.32 2.78
CA ASP A 85 -27.76 4.60 3.50
C ASP A 85 -26.40 5.30 3.36
N LEU A 86 -25.29 4.59 3.62
CA LEU A 86 -23.91 5.09 3.42
C LEU A 86 -23.67 5.57 1.98
N VAL A 87 -24.00 4.76 0.97
CA VAL A 87 -23.79 5.09 -0.44
C VAL A 87 -24.58 6.34 -0.84
N SER A 88 -25.84 6.45 -0.39
CA SER A 88 -26.68 7.62 -0.69
C SER A 88 -26.16 8.92 -0.06
N LYS A 89 -25.49 8.81 1.09
CA LYS A 89 -25.03 9.95 1.90
C LYS A 89 -23.58 10.35 1.62
N ALA A 90 -22.76 9.46 1.07
CA ALA A 90 -21.38 9.75 0.75
C ALA A 90 -21.20 10.86 -0.31
N GLY A 91 -22.29 11.26 -1.01
CA GLY A 91 -22.30 12.47 -1.83
C GLY A 91 -21.27 12.46 -2.97
N GLY A 92 -20.92 11.27 -3.46
CA GLY A 92 -19.89 11.09 -4.49
C GLY A 92 -18.47 10.85 -3.97
N HIS A 93 -18.25 10.82 -2.65
CA HIS A 93 -16.98 10.39 -2.07
C HIS A 93 -16.96 8.86 -1.99
N PRO A 94 -16.06 8.17 -2.70
CA PRO A 94 -16.00 6.72 -2.64
C PRO A 94 -15.53 6.24 -1.27
N PRO A 95 -16.28 5.37 -0.58
CA PRO A 95 -15.78 4.72 0.62
C PRO A 95 -14.65 3.75 0.27
N ARG A 96 -13.75 3.51 1.23
CA ARG A 96 -12.83 2.36 1.21
C ARG A 96 -13.65 1.09 1.42
N PHE A 97 -13.52 0.10 0.54
CA PHE A 97 -14.27 -1.15 0.62
C PHE A 97 -13.52 -2.20 1.43
N LEU A 98 -14.13 -2.73 2.48
CA LEU A 98 -13.71 -4.02 3.05
C LEU A 98 -14.54 -5.13 2.47
N ILE A 99 -13.89 -6.05 1.78
CA ILE A 99 -14.53 -7.21 1.18
C ILE A 99 -14.11 -8.46 1.93
N HIS A 100 -15.04 -9.03 2.69
CA HIS A 100 -14.84 -10.29 3.39
C HIS A 100 -15.06 -11.47 2.45
N LEU A 101 -14.04 -12.29 2.29
CA LEU A 101 -14.11 -13.52 1.50
C LEU A 101 -14.38 -14.67 2.46
N ALA A 102 -15.64 -14.85 2.84
CA ALA A 102 -16.06 -15.96 3.69
C ALA A 102 -16.24 -17.25 2.88
N GLU A 103 -15.75 -18.37 3.41
CA GLU A 103 -16.20 -19.69 2.99
C GLU A 103 -17.54 -20.03 3.64
N GLY A 104 -18.46 -20.59 2.86
CA GLY A 104 -19.66 -21.23 3.39
C GLY A 104 -20.96 -20.60 2.90
N ASN A 105 -21.55 -21.31 1.93
CA ASN A 105 -22.98 -21.48 1.60
C ASN A 105 -23.27 -21.43 0.08
N GLY A 106 -22.25 -21.46 -0.79
CA GLY A 106 -22.44 -21.44 -2.26
C GLY A 106 -22.85 -20.07 -2.83
N SER A 107 -23.17 -19.11 -1.96
CA SER A 107 -23.32 -17.70 -2.31
C SER A 107 -21.95 -17.04 -2.44
N SER A 108 -21.72 -16.41 -3.60
CA SER A 108 -20.53 -15.59 -3.89
C SER A 108 -20.18 -14.68 -2.71
N PRO A 109 -18.91 -14.53 -2.30
CA PRO A 109 -18.54 -13.53 -1.28
C PRO A 109 -18.87 -12.10 -1.73
N PHE A 110 -19.10 -11.89 -3.03
CA PHE A 110 -19.58 -10.64 -3.60
C PHE A 110 -21.10 -10.57 -3.70
N TYR A 111 -21.87 -11.58 -3.25
CA TYR A 111 -23.34 -11.51 -3.25
C TYR A 111 -23.84 -10.28 -2.49
N ALA A 112 -23.16 -9.93 -1.40
CA ALA A 112 -23.47 -8.74 -0.63
C ALA A 112 -23.20 -7.45 -1.46
N ILE A 113 -22.15 -7.44 -2.27
CA ILE A 113 -21.83 -6.35 -3.21
C ILE A 113 -22.84 -6.32 -4.37
N ASP A 114 -23.16 -7.47 -4.96
CA ASP A 114 -24.16 -7.63 -6.03
C ASP A 114 -25.54 -7.10 -5.61
N GLN A 115 -25.93 -7.24 -4.34
CA GLN A 115 -27.22 -6.75 -3.84
C GLN A 115 -27.23 -5.28 -3.40
N SER A 116 -26.08 -4.74 -2.99
CA SER A 116 -26.04 -3.46 -2.25
C SER A 116 -25.25 -2.39 -2.97
N TYR A 117 -24.56 -2.75 -4.04
CA TYR A 117 -23.63 -1.87 -4.69
C TYR A 117 -24.11 -1.52 -6.10
N PRO A 118 -24.46 -0.24 -6.36
CA PRO A 118 -24.65 0.27 -7.70
C PRO A 118 -23.29 0.48 -8.43
N SER A 119 -22.34 -0.49 -8.31
CA SER A 119 -20.95 -0.37 -8.82
C SER A 119 -20.88 0.09 -10.26
N LYS A 120 -21.80 -0.43 -11.08
CA LYS A 120 -21.74 -0.22 -12.52
C LYS A 120 -21.89 1.26 -12.87
N ASP A 121 -22.62 2.01 -12.06
CA ASP A 121 -22.97 3.40 -12.38
C ASP A 121 -22.08 4.40 -11.63
N ILE A 122 -21.48 4.00 -10.51
CA ILE A 122 -20.59 4.86 -9.72
C ILE A 122 -19.14 4.83 -10.25
N LEU A 123 -18.64 3.68 -10.73
CA LEU A 123 -17.25 3.54 -11.18
C LEU A 123 -16.77 4.60 -12.19
N PRO A 124 -17.58 4.98 -13.20
CA PRO A 124 -17.17 6.02 -14.14
C PRO A 124 -16.92 7.39 -13.49
N MET A 125 -17.49 7.64 -12.31
CA MET A 125 -17.37 8.89 -11.57
C MET A 125 -16.26 8.86 -10.51
N LEU A 126 -15.69 7.70 -10.20
CA LEU A 126 -14.74 7.56 -9.10
C LEU A 126 -13.37 8.14 -9.45
N GLU A 127 -12.85 8.98 -8.55
CA GLU A 127 -11.46 9.43 -8.59
C GLU A 127 -10.53 8.59 -7.70
N ASN A 128 -11.10 7.89 -6.72
CA ASN A 128 -10.35 7.09 -5.75
C ASN A 128 -11.05 5.73 -5.58
N LEU A 129 -10.30 4.64 -5.59
CA LEU A 129 -10.80 3.30 -5.32
C LEU A 129 -9.86 2.62 -4.33
N ASN A 130 -10.39 2.25 -3.16
CA ASN A 130 -9.65 1.51 -2.16
C ASN A 130 -10.38 0.22 -1.84
N ILE A 131 -9.74 -0.93 -2.06
CA ILE A 131 -10.33 -2.25 -1.81
C ILE A 131 -9.37 -3.05 -0.92
N THR A 132 -9.86 -3.43 0.25
CA THR A 132 -9.19 -4.36 1.15
C THR A 132 -9.93 -5.70 1.11
N LEU A 133 -9.26 -6.73 0.62
CA LEU A 133 -9.74 -8.11 0.57
C LEU A 133 -9.32 -8.82 1.86
N ILE A 134 -10.28 -9.38 2.58
CA ILE A 134 -10.02 -10.12 3.81
C ILE A 134 -10.17 -11.61 3.52
N ASN A 135 -9.05 -12.33 3.55
CA ASN A 135 -8.96 -13.77 3.33
C ASN A 135 -8.92 -14.49 4.68
N ASN A 136 -9.95 -15.25 5.03
CA ASN A 136 -10.14 -15.80 6.38
C ASN A 136 -9.65 -17.25 6.60
N ARG A 137 -8.74 -17.79 5.75
CA ARG A 137 -8.14 -19.16 5.70
C ARG A 137 -8.70 -20.06 4.59
N GLU A 138 -7.84 -20.99 4.13
CA GLU A 138 -8.02 -22.14 3.20
C GLU A 138 -8.82 -21.96 1.91
N SER A 139 -9.31 -20.75 1.62
CA SER A 139 -10.00 -20.44 0.38
C SER A 139 -9.04 -20.60 -0.81
N ARG A 140 -9.10 -21.79 -1.42
CA ARG A 140 -8.57 -22.07 -2.77
C ARG A 140 -9.25 -21.23 -3.86
N SER A 141 -10.14 -20.29 -3.49
CA SER A 141 -10.98 -19.54 -4.41
C SER A 141 -10.73 -18.04 -4.42
N LEU A 142 -9.73 -17.47 -3.74
CA LEU A 142 -9.47 -16.01 -3.77
C LEU A 142 -9.34 -15.48 -5.21
N ALA A 143 -8.58 -16.16 -6.07
CA ALA A 143 -8.44 -15.78 -7.48
C ALA A 143 -9.78 -15.84 -8.23
N SER A 144 -10.52 -16.96 -8.11
CA SER A 144 -11.85 -17.12 -8.72
C SER A 144 -12.86 -16.09 -8.22
N ALA A 145 -12.77 -15.77 -6.93
CA ALA A 145 -13.57 -14.74 -6.29
C ALA A 145 -13.21 -13.37 -6.90
N TRP A 146 -11.94 -12.99 -6.89
CA TRP A 146 -11.47 -11.76 -7.50
C TRP A 146 -11.88 -11.65 -8.98
N ASP A 147 -11.72 -12.69 -9.77
CA ASP A 147 -12.13 -12.72 -11.18
C ASP A 147 -13.64 -12.52 -11.34
N THR A 148 -14.43 -13.09 -10.43
CA THR A 148 -15.88 -12.90 -10.41
C THR A 148 -16.24 -11.46 -10.06
N PHE A 149 -15.59 -10.87 -9.05
CA PHE A 149 -15.76 -9.48 -8.67
C PHE A 149 -15.39 -8.54 -9.81
N CYS A 150 -14.24 -8.77 -10.41
CA CYS A 150 -13.73 -8.09 -11.57
C CYS A 150 -14.73 -8.06 -12.72
N ARG A 151 -15.22 -9.24 -13.13
CA ARG A 151 -16.19 -9.37 -14.22
C ARG A 151 -17.54 -8.70 -13.91
N ARG A 152 -17.96 -8.68 -12.64
CA ARG A 152 -19.28 -8.15 -12.25
C ARG A 152 -19.28 -6.66 -11.99
N HIS A 153 -18.22 -6.17 -11.35
CA HIS A 153 -18.16 -4.83 -10.80
C HIS A 153 -17.13 -3.98 -11.54
N LEU A 154 -15.93 -4.49 -11.83
CA LEU A 154 -14.83 -3.73 -12.42
C LEU A 154 -14.72 -3.86 -13.96
N CYS A 155 -15.79 -4.32 -14.63
CA CYS A 155 -15.81 -4.55 -16.08
C CYS A 155 -16.08 -3.30 -16.92
N ARG A 156 -16.35 -2.16 -16.28
CA ARG A 156 -16.50 -0.87 -16.96
C ARG A 156 -15.23 -0.02 -16.78
N PRO A 157 -14.85 0.77 -17.78
CA PRO A 157 -13.75 1.73 -17.64
C PRO A 157 -14.01 2.70 -16.49
N ALA A 158 -12.95 3.05 -15.77
CA ALA A 158 -12.97 4.08 -14.72
C ALA A 158 -12.17 5.32 -15.20
N PRO A 159 -12.70 6.12 -16.14
CA PRO A 159 -11.97 7.20 -16.83
C PRO A 159 -11.58 8.38 -15.92
N ARG A 160 -12.02 8.41 -14.67
CA ARG A 160 -11.67 9.45 -13.69
C ARG A 160 -10.77 8.93 -12.57
N LEU A 161 -10.45 7.63 -12.56
CA LEU A 161 -9.76 6.99 -11.46
C LEU A 161 -8.28 7.41 -11.40
N LYS A 162 -7.96 8.23 -10.40
CA LYS A 162 -6.62 8.76 -10.15
C LYS A 162 -5.85 7.95 -9.11
N HIS A 163 -6.53 7.46 -8.08
CA HIS A 163 -5.89 6.74 -6.98
C HIS A 163 -6.49 5.35 -6.83
N LEU A 164 -5.64 4.33 -6.88
CA LEU A 164 -6.00 2.94 -6.66
C LEU A 164 -5.22 2.39 -5.46
N HIS A 165 -5.93 1.88 -4.47
CA HIS A 165 -5.33 1.17 -3.35
C HIS A 165 -5.96 -0.21 -3.27
N LEU A 166 -5.16 -1.26 -3.38
CA LEU A 166 -5.59 -2.63 -3.17
C LEU A 166 -4.77 -3.28 -2.07
N GLU A 167 -5.45 -3.97 -1.17
CA GLU A 167 -4.81 -4.62 -0.03
C GLU A 167 -5.43 -6.00 0.20
N VAL A 168 -4.61 -7.00 0.52
CA VAL A 168 -5.08 -8.32 1.00
C VAL A 168 -4.64 -8.50 2.45
N ILE A 169 -5.60 -8.79 3.34
CA ILE A 169 -5.38 -9.09 4.76
C ILE A 169 -5.80 -10.53 5.02
N GLY A 170 -4.98 -11.32 5.71
CA GLY A 170 -5.35 -12.68 6.10
C GLY A 170 -4.22 -13.48 6.71
N PRO A 171 -4.51 -14.54 7.48
CA PRO A 171 -3.50 -15.45 8.00
C PRO A 171 -2.84 -16.20 6.83
N GLY A 172 -1.51 -16.08 6.73
CA GLY A 172 -0.74 -16.65 5.62
C GLY A 172 -0.37 -15.64 4.53
N TYR A 173 0.02 -14.42 4.90
CA TYR A 173 0.60 -13.39 4.02
C TYR A 173 1.71 -13.97 3.13
N GLY A 174 1.38 -14.27 1.89
CA GLY A 174 2.26 -15.12 1.09
C GLY A 174 1.70 -15.69 -0.18
N VAL A 175 0.39 -15.61 -0.36
CA VAL A 175 -0.20 -16.26 -1.51
C VAL A 175 0.09 -15.40 -2.73
N ASP A 176 1.01 -15.91 -3.55
CA ASP A 176 1.43 -15.31 -4.80
C ASP A 176 0.32 -15.56 -5.84
N PHE A 177 -0.84 -14.97 -5.57
CA PHE A 177 -1.96 -15.04 -6.49
C PHE A 177 -1.78 -13.93 -7.53
N PRO A 178 -1.75 -14.29 -8.82
CA PRO A 178 -1.90 -13.31 -9.88
C PRO A 178 -3.35 -12.84 -9.87
N ILE A 179 -3.65 -11.93 -8.95
CA ILE A 179 -4.82 -11.06 -9.04
C ILE A 179 -4.57 -10.24 -10.30
N THR A 180 -5.23 -10.61 -11.39
CA THR A 180 -5.15 -9.85 -12.65
C THR A 180 -6.09 -8.67 -12.55
N THR A 181 -5.70 -7.54 -13.13
CA THR A 181 -6.71 -6.52 -13.37
C THR A 181 -7.54 -6.86 -14.61
N PRO A 182 -8.84 -6.51 -14.63
CA PRO A 182 -9.58 -6.50 -15.88
C PRO A 182 -8.94 -5.46 -16.78
N GLU A 183 -8.48 -5.85 -17.97
CA GLU A 183 -7.95 -4.94 -19.00
C GLU A 183 -8.90 -3.73 -19.21
N GLN A 184 -10.21 -3.96 -19.09
CA GLN A 184 -11.26 -2.96 -19.26
C GLN A 184 -11.33 -1.89 -18.16
N MET A 185 -10.84 -2.15 -16.93
CA MET A 185 -10.97 -1.21 -15.81
C MET A 185 -10.08 0.04 -15.99
N LEU A 186 -8.81 -0.18 -16.32
CA LEU A 186 -7.81 0.86 -16.60
C LEU A 186 -7.54 0.87 -18.12
N GLY A 187 -8.53 1.29 -18.89
CA GLY A 187 -8.38 1.37 -20.36
C GLY A 187 -7.21 2.25 -20.79
N ASP A 188 -6.93 2.26 -22.10
CA ASP A 188 -5.88 3.11 -22.67
C ASP A 188 -6.10 4.58 -22.25
N GLY A 189 -5.06 5.20 -21.68
CA GLY A 189 -5.14 6.57 -21.17
C GLY A 189 -5.74 6.71 -19.77
N SER A 190 -5.66 5.67 -18.94
CA SER A 190 -6.04 5.72 -17.52
C SER A 190 -5.36 6.90 -16.80
N PRO A 191 -6.10 7.80 -16.12
CA PRO A 191 -5.53 8.98 -15.43
C PRO A 191 -4.95 8.62 -14.06
N LEU A 192 -4.46 7.39 -13.90
CA LEU A 192 -3.95 6.89 -12.62
C LEU A 192 -2.67 7.64 -12.26
N THR A 193 -2.71 8.40 -11.19
CA THR A 193 -1.57 9.15 -10.64
C THR A 193 -0.93 8.44 -9.45
N ALA A 194 -1.69 7.60 -8.72
CA ALA A 194 -1.16 6.86 -7.59
C ALA A 194 -1.71 5.43 -7.51
N VAL A 195 -0.81 4.48 -7.23
CA VAL A 195 -1.16 3.08 -7.00
C VAL A 195 -0.49 2.58 -5.71
N VAL A 196 -1.28 1.94 -4.85
CA VAL A 196 -0.81 1.26 -3.63
C VAL A 196 -1.27 -0.19 -3.67
N LEU A 197 -0.33 -1.14 -3.65
CA LEU A 197 -0.60 -2.58 -3.66
C LEU A 197 -0.02 -3.22 -2.40
N ARG A 198 -0.86 -3.78 -1.52
CA ARG A 198 -0.42 -4.41 -0.28
C ARG A 198 -0.78 -5.88 -0.24
N ASN A 199 0.23 -6.73 -0.13
CA ASN A 199 0.13 -8.19 -0.26
C ASN A 199 -0.52 -8.60 -1.60
N ILE A 200 -0.23 -7.85 -2.67
CA ILE A 200 -0.70 -8.10 -4.04
C ILE A 200 0.51 -8.08 -4.96
N SER A 201 0.57 -9.04 -5.88
CA SER A 201 1.67 -9.11 -6.85
C SER A 201 1.66 -7.87 -7.75
N PRO A 202 2.79 -7.16 -7.91
CA PRO A 202 2.89 -6.00 -8.80
C PRO A 202 2.70 -6.35 -10.28
N ARG A 203 2.75 -7.64 -10.64
CA ARG A 203 2.33 -8.14 -11.97
C ARG A 203 0.89 -7.73 -12.32
N PHE A 204 0.08 -7.40 -11.32
CA PHE A 204 -1.20 -6.70 -11.47
C PHE A 204 -1.16 -5.54 -12.47
N LEU A 205 -0.05 -4.79 -12.51
CA LEU A 205 0.17 -3.65 -13.40
C LEU A 205 0.77 -4.00 -14.76
N LEU A 206 1.41 -5.17 -14.91
CA LEU A 206 2.13 -5.55 -16.14
C LEU A 206 1.23 -6.06 -17.25
N SER A 207 -0.02 -6.40 -16.94
CA SER A 207 -1.05 -6.75 -17.92
C SER A 207 -1.52 -5.56 -18.77
N ARG A 208 -0.80 -4.42 -18.76
CA ARG A 208 -1.26 -3.12 -19.25
C ARG A 208 -0.36 -2.55 -20.33
N THR A 209 -0.94 -1.67 -21.13
CA THR A 209 -0.23 -0.83 -22.11
C THR A 209 -0.22 0.62 -21.60
N ASN A 210 0.87 0.98 -20.90
CA ASN A 210 1.26 2.33 -20.44
C ASN A 210 0.53 2.93 -19.21
N LEU A 211 1.33 3.41 -18.26
CA LEU A 211 0.93 4.09 -17.02
C LEU A 211 1.45 5.54 -17.06
N THR A 212 1.06 6.28 -18.11
CA THR A 212 1.72 7.54 -18.48
C THR A 212 1.62 8.62 -17.42
N ASP A 213 0.53 8.66 -16.65
CA ASP A 213 0.28 9.68 -15.62
C ASP A 213 0.68 9.24 -14.21
N LEU A 214 1.18 8.01 -14.05
CA LEU A 214 1.52 7.47 -12.75
C LEU A 214 2.73 8.20 -12.17
N THR A 215 2.52 8.89 -11.04
CA THR A 215 3.58 9.61 -10.32
C THR A 215 3.99 8.90 -9.04
N ASN A 216 3.08 8.14 -8.42
CA ASN A 216 3.34 7.46 -7.13
C ASN A 216 3.02 5.98 -7.22
N LEU A 217 3.97 5.13 -6.84
CA LEU A 217 3.78 3.70 -6.79
C LEU A 217 4.32 3.13 -5.48
N GLU A 218 3.46 2.50 -4.70
CA GLU A 218 3.80 1.74 -3.50
C GLU A 218 3.40 0.29 -3.69
N PHE A 219 4.31 -0.65 -3.45
CA PHE A 219 3.95 -2.04 -3.29
C PHE A 219 4.65 -2.67 -2.09
N THR A 220 3.84 -3.29 -1.25
CA THR A 220 4.27 -4.13 -0.14
C THR A 220 3.90 -5.56 -0.47
N PHE A 221 4.86 -6.47 -0.45
CA PHE A 221 4.64 -7.85 -0.86
C PHE A 221 5.28 -8.83 0.12
N ALA A 222 4.63 -9.97 0.32
CA ALA A 222 5.13 -11.09 1.09
C ALA A 222 5.06 -12.33 0.20
N SER A 223 6.22 -12.92 -0.15
CA SER A 223 6.26 -14.18 -0.93
C SER A 223 6.30 -15.37 0.03
N GLN A 224 5.37 -16.33 -0.10
CA GLN A 224 5.49 -17.63 0.60
C GLN A 224 5.92 -18.78 -0.31
N ASP A 225 5.56 -18.76 -1.59
CA ASP A 225 5.70 -19.93 -2.48
C ASP A 225 7.05 -19.99 -3.23
N GLY A 226 8.03 -19.19 -2.81
CA GLY A 226 9.33 -19.10 -3.51
C GLY A 226 9.21 -18.58 -4.94
N ARG A 227 8.04 -18.06 -5.33
CA ARG A 227 7.89 -17.32 -6.58
C ARG A 227 8.41 -15.92 -6.32
N GLU A 228 9.55 -15.66 -6.95
CA GLU A 228 10.28 -14.43 -6.77
C GLU A 228 9.55 -13.29 -7.51
N PHE A 229 9.39 -12.19 -6.79
CA PHE A 229 9.23 -10.90 -7.42
C PHE A 229 10.59 -10.50 -7.97
N PHE A 230 10.72 -10.38 -9.29
CA PHE A 230 12.00 -10.04 -9.89
C PHE A 230 12.12 -8.52 -10.05
N SER A 231 13.36 -8.07 -9.98
CA SER A 231 13.75 -6.71 -10.37
C SER A 231 13.28 -6.37 -11.79
N LEU A 232 13.11 -7.39 -12.64
CA LEU A 232 12.59 -7.24 -14.00
C LEU A 232 11.19 -6.64 -14.02
N GLU A 233 10.26 -7.10 -13.17
CA GLU A 233 8.92 -6.52 -13.10
C GLU A 233 8.96 -5.04 -12.67
N VAL A 234 9.85 -4.67 -11.75
CA VAL A 234 10.04 -3.24 -11.39
C VAL A 234 10.52 -2.44 -12.59
N ILE A 235 11.54 -2.93 -13.29
CA ILE A 235 12.12 -2.26 -14.46
C ILE A 235 11.04 -2.07 -15.54
N GLN A 236 10.21 -3.10 -15.78
CA GLN A 236 9.10 -3.03 -16.72
C GLN A 236 8.07 -1.97 -16.29
N ILE A 237 7.68 -1.94 -15.01
CA ILE A 237 6.72 -0.93 -14.53
C ILE A 237 7.29 0.49 -14.66
N ILE A 238 8.56 0.70 -14.30
CA ILE A 238 9.23 2.00 -14.46
C ILE A 238 9.24 2.41 -15.94
N SER A 239 9.53 1.47 -16.85
CA SER A 239 9.51 1.72 -18.30
C SER A 239 8.12 2.13 -18.80
N MET A 240 7.07 1.58 -18.21
CA MET A 240 5.67 1.89 -18.52
C MET A 240 5.19 3.21 -17.88
N ALA A 241 5.92 3.74 -16.89
CA ALA A 241 5.54 4.90 -16.09
C ALA A 241 6.59 6.03 -16.15
N PRO A 242 6.72 6.73 -17.30
CA PRO A 242 7.78 7.73 -17.51
C PRO A 242 7.70 8.96 -16.57
N ARG A 243 6.52 9.20 -15.98
CA ARG A 243 6.28 10.30 -15.03
C ARG A 243 6.40 9.87 -13.57
N LEU A 244 6.83 8.64 -13.29
CA LEU A 244 6.95 8.13 -11.93
C LEU A 244 7.95 8.97 -11.13
N GLU A 245 7.48 9.57 -10.04
CA GLU A 245 8.27 10.43 -9.15
C GLU A 245 8.68 9.69 -7.87
N THR A 246 7.81 8.83 -7.35
CA THR A 246 8.05 8.08 -6.11
C THR A 246 7.78 6.59 -6.32
N LEU A 247 8.77 5.77 -5.98
CA LEU A 247 8.69 4.31 -5.98
C LEU A 247 9.02 3.77 -4.59
N ILE A 248 8.06 3.09 -3.96
CA ILE A 248 8.23 2.44 -2.67
C ILE A 248 7.95 0.95 -2.82
N VAL A 249 8.91 0.14 -2.40
CA VAL A 249 8.86 -1.31 -2.44
C VAL A 249 9.24 -1.86 -1.08
N ASP A 250 8.38 -2.66 -0.50
CA ASP A 250 8.63 -3.35 0.78
C ASP A 250 8.39 -4.86 0.63
N ILE A 251 9.45 -5.66 0.82
CA ILE A 251 9.41 -7.12 0.73
C ILE A 251 9.41 -7.72 2.14
N LYS A 252 8.23 -7.95 2.70
CA LYS A 252 8.09 -8.43 4.09
C LYS A 252 8.67 -9.83 4.32
N HIS A 253 8.57 -10.69 3.33
CA HIS A 253 9.08 -12.06 3.39
C HIS A 253 9.73 -12.44 2.07
N TYR A 254 10.99 -12.85 2.16
CA TYR A 254 11.75 -13.41 1.05
C TYR A 254 12.18 -14.83 1.40
N SER A 255 11.76 -15.78 0.57
CA SER A 255 12.22 -17.17 0.62
C SER A 255 13.10 -17.40 -0.60
N PRO A 256 14.41 -17.63 -0.44
CA PRO A 256 15.29 -17.94 -1.57
C PRO A 256 14.81 -19.25 -2.19
N SER A 257 14.18 -19.16 -3.35
CA SER A 257 13.86 -20.36 -4.09
C SER A 257 15.14 -20.88 -4.73
N ARG A 258 15.23 -22.20 -4.97
CA ARG A 258 16.37 -22.80 -5.69
C ARG A 258 16.40 -22.42 -7.18
N SER A 259 15.55 -21.50 -7.64
CA SER A 259 15.55 -21.08 -9.04
C SER A 259 16.86 -20.36 -9.31
N ASP A 260 17.74 -21.03 -10.05
CA ASP A 260 18.95 -20.48 -10.62
C ASP A 260 18.62 -19.13 -11.26
N ALA A 261 18.98 -18.04 -10.58
CA ALA A 261 18.95 -16.68 -11.09
C ALA A 261 20.00 -16.53 -12.20
N THR A 262 19.83 -17.29 -13.28
CA THR A 262 20.28 -16.87 -14.59
C THR A 262 19.39 -15.69 -14.94
N PHE A 263 19.76 -14.50 -14.44
CA PHE A 263 19.23 -13.24 -14.94
C PHE A 263 19.44 -13.28 -16.45
N ALA A 264 18.40 -13.66 -17.19
CA ALA A 264 18.44 -13.69 -18.64
C ALA A 264 18.91 -12.30 -19.10
N ARG A 265 19.89 -12.28 -20.02
CA ARG A 265 20.52 -11.12 -20.67
C ARG A 265 20.06 -9.77 -20.13
N ARG A 266 20.96 -9.02 -19.47
CA ARG A 266 20.76 -7.62 -19.05
C ARG A 266 19.83 -6.90 -20.02
N SER A 267 18.65 -6.52 -19.51
CA SER A 267 17.69 -5.71 -20.23
C SER A 267 18.34 -4.38 -20.62
N GLU A 268 17.81 -3.71 -21.64
CA GLU A 268 18.21 -2.34 -21.97
C GLU A 268 18.11 -1.44 -20.72
N ARG A 269 19.08 -0.55 -20.52
CA ARG A 269 19.06 0.38 -19.38
C ARG A 269 17.84 1.29 -19.49
N VAL A 270 17.09 1.40 -18.40
CA VAL A 270 15.91 2.25 -18.29
C VAL A 270 16.28 3.57 -17.65
N ILE A 271 15.99 4.67 -18.34
CA ILE A 271 16.24 6.02 -17.83
C ILE A 271 14.99 6.52 -17.11
N ALA A 272 15.00 6.50 -15.78
CA ALA A 272 13.88 6.98 -14.96
C ALA A 272 13.99 8.49 -14.72
N GLN A 273 13.71 9.29 -15.76
CA GLN A 273 13.96 10.73 -15.75
C GLN A 273 13.19 11.52 -14.69
N SER A 274 12.02 11.04 -14.26
CA SER A 274 11.15 11.74 -13.31
C SER A 274 11.31 11.27 -11.86
N LEU A 275 12.03 10.15 -11.65
CA LEU A 275 12.04 9.43 -10.38
C LEU A 275 12.92 10.13 -9.36
N LYS A 276 12.27 10.77 -8.37
CA LYS A 276 12.91 11.56 -7.30
C LYS A 276 13.14 10.73 -6.05
N GLU A 277 12.27 9.78 -5.76
CA GLU A 277 12.33 8.97 -4.54
C GLU A 277 12.23 7.47 -4.86
N ILE A 278 13.15 6.71 -4.30
CA ILE A 278 13.17 5.25 -4.37
C ILE A 278 13.37 4.70 -2.96
N SER A 279 12.45 3.87 -2.49
CA SER A 279 12.57 3.14 -1.23
C SER A 279 12.44 1.65 -1.49
N LEU A 280 13.48 0.87 -1.21
CA LEU A 280 13.58 -0.56 -1.48
C LEU A 280 13.86 -1.31 -0.18
N GLU A 281 12.81 -1.64 0.56
CA GLU A 281 12.91 -2.31 1.86
C GLU A 281 12.95 -3.85 1.74
N TRP A 282 13.88 -4.46 2.45
CA TRP A 282 14.08 -5.90 2.61
C TRP A 282 14.39 -6.64 1.30
N TRP A 283 15.16 -5.99 0.43
CA TRP A 283 15.54 -6.54 -0.87
C TRP A 283 16.69 -7.54 -0.77
N PRO A 284 16.65 -8.64 -1.54
CA PRO A 284 17.83 -9.48 -1.76
C PRO A 284 18.93 -8.69 -2.48
N SER A 285 20.18 -8.90 -2.09
CA SER A 285 21.33 -8.15 -2.63
C SER A 285 21.51 -8.32 -4.14
N ASN A 286 21.38 -9.55 -4.66
CA ASN A 286 21.46 -9.85 -6.09
C ASN A 286 20.36 -9.16 -6.90
N HIS A 287 19.13 -9.06 -6.37
CA HIS A 287 18.03 -8.36 -7.02
C HIS A 287 18.27 -6.86 -7.05
N LEU A 288 18.74 -6.28 -5.94
CA LEU A 288 19.08 -4.87 -5.87
C LEU A 288 20.21 -4.52 -6.84
N GLU A 289 21.30 -5.31 -6.87
CA GLU A 289 22.41 -5.12 -7.80
C GLU A 289 21.94 -5.15 -9.25
N TYR A 290 21.15 -6.16 -9.62
CA TYR A 290 20.58 -6.25 -10.95
C TYR A 290 19.72 -5.02 -11.29
N LEU A 291 18.82 -4.63 -10.37
CA LEU A 291 17.93 -3.48 -10.54
C LEU A 291 18.73 -2.20 -10.80
N MET A 292 19.75 -1.94 -9.98
CA MET A 292 20.60 -0.75 -10.10
C MET A 292 21.43 -0.77 -11.38
N SER A 293 21.94 -1.93 -11.80
CA SER A 293 22.71 -2.06 -13.04
C SER A 293 21.89 -1.79 -14.31
N CYS A 294 20.56 -1.88 -14.22
CA CYS A 294 19.63 -1.71 -15.34
C CYS A 294 18.96 -0.33 -15.36
N MET A 295 19.28 0.59 -14.44
CA MET A 295 18.59 1.88 -14.35
C MET A 295 19.55 3.06 -14.31
N ASP A 296 19.12 4.15 -14.95
CA ASP A 296 19.72 5.47 -14.83
C ASP A 296 18.76 6.41 -14.11
N LEU A 297 19.23 7.05 -13.04
CA LEU A 297 18.42 7.79 -12.09
C LEU A 297 18.84 9.27 -11.99
N PRO A 298 18.81 10.05 -13.10
CA PRO A 298 19.43 11.38 -13.17
C PRO A 298 18.80 12.44 -12.25
N ARG A 299 17.60 12.20 -11.73
CA ARG A 299 16.85 13.12 -10.85
C ARG A 299 16.57 12.54 -9.47
N ASN A 300 17.17 11.41 -9.10
CA ASN A 300 16.90 10.83 -7.80
C ASN A 300 17.47 11.71 -6.69
N GLU A 301 16.59 12.20 -5.82
CA GLU A 301 16.92 13.02 -4.67
C GLU A 301 17.05 12.16 -3.41
N HIS A 302 16.19 11.15 -3.30
CA HIS A 302 16.05 10.30 -2.13
C HIS A 302 16.17 8.83 -2.52
N PHE A 303 17.17 8.15 -1.97
CA PHE A 303 17.33 6.71 -2.08
C PHE A 303 17.32 6.08 -0.69
N LYS A 304 16.44 5.11 -0.48
CA LYS A 304 16.36 4.29 0.72
C LYS A 304 16.42 2.82 0.31
N SER A 305 17.21 2.02 0.98
CA SER A 305 17.16 0.57 0.82
C SER A 305 17.49 -0.15 2.13
N SER A 306 16.86 -1.31 2.32
CA SER A 306 17.31 -2.31 3.29
C SER A 306 17.55 -3.66 2.64
N LEU A 307 18.60 -4.35 3.08
CA LEU A 307 18.91 -5.70 2.60
C LEU A 307 18.25 -6.80 3.45
N TYR A 308 17.94 -7.92 2.79
CA TYR A 308 17.50 -9.13 3.46
C TYR A 308 18.68 -9.88 4.13
N PRO A 309 18.66 -10.10 5.46
CA PRO A 309 19.80 -10.65 6.23
C PRO A 309 20.20 -12.06 5.82
N ASN A 310 19.20 -12.93 5.60
CA ASN A 310 19.39 -14.38 5.53
C ASN A 310 19.76 -14.90 4.14
N VAL A 311 19.81 -14.03 3.14
CA VAL A 311 20.11 -14.37 1.74
C VAL A 311 21.33 -13.61 1.23
N SER A 312 21.78 -12.60 1.98
CA SER A 312 23.01 -11.89 1.67
C SER A 312 24.21 -12.65 2.26
N PRO A 313 25.34 -12.78 1.54
CA PRO A 313 26.56 -13.35 2.12
C PRO A 313 26.91 -12.62 3.44
N GLN A 314 27.19 -13.37 4.51
CA GLN A 314 27.45 -12.84 5.87
C GLN A 314 28.59 -11.80 5.94
N THR A 315 29.36 -11.66 4.87
CA THR A 315 30.53 -10.78 4.75
C THR A 315 30.27 -9.53 3.92
N TYR A 316 29.03 -9.20 3.52
CA TYR A 316 28.77 -8.03 2.68
C TYR A 316 29.03 -6.73 3.46
N GLY A 317 30.25 -6.21 3.37
CA GLY A 317 30.62 -4.91 3.92
C GLY A 317 30.08 -3.83 2.98
N TRP A 318 28.80 -3.47 3.10
CA TRP A 318 28.10 -2.64 2.11
C TRP A 318 28.85 -1.37 1.68
N MET A 319 29.59 -0.70 2.58
CA MET A 319 30.36 0.50 2.19
C MET A 319 31.64 0.19 1.40
N ASN A 320 32.22 -1.00 1.54
CA ASN A 320 33.43 -1.42 0.83
C ASN A 320 33.12 -2.27 -0.42
N ASP A 321 32.01 -3.01 -0.38
CA ASP A 321 31.61 -3.99 -1.40
C ASP A 321 30.35 -3.57 -2.18
N ALA A 322 29.80 -2.36 -1.94
CA ALA A 322 28.65 -1.89 -2.72
C ALA A 322 28.99 -1.86 -4.21
N PRO A 323 28.08 -2.36 -5.08
CA PRO A 323 28.17 -2.20 -6.51
C PRO A 323 28.51 -0.75 -6.89
N VAL A 324 29.40 -0.58 -7.87
CA VAL A 324 29.86 0.75 -8.35
C VAL A 324 28.67 1.65 -8.72
N ASP A 325 27.59 1.08 -9.27
CA ASP A 325 26.37 1.81 -9.60
C ASP A 325 25.69 2.44 -8.36
N LEU A 326 25.70 1.74 -7.23
CA LEU A 326 25.17 2.26 -5.96
C LEU A 326 26.06 3.35 -5.37
N GLN A 327 27.39 3.22 -5.50
CA GLN A 327 28.33 4.26 -5.08
C GLN A 327 28.16 5.54 -5.93
N ASN A 328 27.95 5.38 -7.23
CA ASN A 328 27.66 6.48 -8.14
C ASN A 328 26.32 7.15 -7.80
N LEU A 329 25.27 6.37 -7.55
CA LEU A 329 23.99 6.88 -7.09
C LEU A 329 24.14 7.67 -5.79
N ALA A 330 24.93 7.13 -4.85
CA ALA A 330 25.18 7.79 -3.57
C ALA A 330 25.87 9.16 -3.70
N SER A 331 26.64 9.38 -4.76
CA SER A 331 27.23 10.69 -5.04
C SER A 331 26.26 11.72 -5.62
N GLN A 332 25.12 11.26 -6.16
CA GLN A 332 24.14 12.08 -6.88
C GLN A 332 22.91 12.45 -6.03
N CYS A 333 22.51 11.58 -5.08
CA CYS A 333 21.32 11.83 -4.26
C CYS A 333 21.56 12.90 -3.18
N ARG A 334 20.48 13.61 -2.81
CA ARG A 334 20.48 14.52 -1.66
C ARG A 334 20.53 13.76 -0.34
N SER A 335 19.92 12.59 -0.29
CA SER A 335 19.94 11.71 0.88
C SER A 335 19.96 10.23 0.46
N ILE A 336 20.81 9.45 1.13
CA ILE A 336 20.88 8.00 1.00
C ILE A 336 20.71 7.37 2.37
N TYR A 337 19.83 6.38 2.45
CA TYR A 337 19.56 5.59 3.64
C TYR A 337 19.71 4.12 3.30
N CYS A 338 20.80 3.50 3.71
CA CYS A 338 21.04 2.09 3.47
C CYS A 338 21.12 1.38 4.82
N PHE A 339 20.26 0.37 4.98
CA PHE A 339 20.17 -0.42 6.19
C PHE A 339 20.59 -1.85 5.89
N TYR A 340 21.60 -2.31 6.62
CA TYR A 340 21.95 -3.72 6.68
C TYR A 340 21.57 -4.21 8.06
N ASP A 341 20.59 -5.09 8.11
CA ASP A 341 20.19 -5.72 9.34
C ASP A 341 20.85 -7.10 9.46
N PRO A 342 21.78 -7.33 10.40
CA PRO A 342 22.04 -8.68 10.86
C PRO A 342 21.19 -9.04 12.10
N HIS A 343 20.63 -8.06 12.85
CA HIS A 343 19.45 -8.08 13.75
C HIS A 343 19.00 -6.69 14.35
N ALA A 344 19.68 -5.55 14.06
CA ALA A 344 19.11 -4.21 13.73
C ALA A 344 20.19 -3.13 13.90
N ILE A 345 20.82 -2.61 12.83
CA ILE A 345 21.72 -1.44 12.94
C ILE A 345 21.55 -0.44 11.77
N HIS A 346 21.37 0.83 12.14
CA HIS A 346 21.15 2.00 11.30
C HIS A 346 22.44 2.66 10.78
N ILE A 347 22.44 3.16 9.55
CA ILE A 347 23.42 4.16 9.07
C ILE A 347 22.70 5.31 8.33
N PHE A 348 23.04 6.54 8.72
CA PHE A 348 22.49 7.82 8.21
C PHE A 348 23.52 8.55 7.34
N HIS A 349 23.05 9.34 6.36
CA HIS A 349 23.75 10.57 5.96
C HIS A 349 22.81 11.78 5.87
N ALA A 350 23.18 12.86 6.57
CA ALA A 350 22.46 14.12 6.66
C ALA A 350 22.80 15.05 5.48
N PRO A 351 21.93 16.02 5.13
CA PRO A 351 22.21 16.97 4.06
C PRO A 351 23.49 17.77 4.37
N LEU A 352 24.24 18.15 3.32
CA LEU A 352 25.22 19.24 3.39
C LEU A 352 24.50 20.49 3.92
N ARG A 353 24.63 20.79 5.21
CA ARG A 353 24.10 22.04 5.78
C ARG A 353 24.88 23.21 5.20
N ASP A 354 24.14 24.19 4.68
CA ASP A 354 24.59 25.57 4.55
C ASP A 354 25.00 26.09 5.95
N PRO A 355 26.20 26.67 6.13
CA PRO A 355 26.72 27.08 7.44
C PRO A 355 25.98 28.25 8.13
N SER A 356 24.81 28.70 7.65
CA SER A 356 24.19 29.97 8.07
C SER A 356 22.91 29.89 8.94
N GLY A 357 22.44 28.72 9.39
CA GLY A 357 21.18 28.58 10.16
C GLY A 357 21.32 28.35 11.68
N PRO A 358 20.40 28.90 12.53
CA PRO A 358 20.49 28.80 13.99
C PRO A 358 20.12 27.39 14.50
N ARG A 359 20.73 27.00 15.62
CA ARG A 359 20.61 25.68 16.25
C ARG A 359 19.45 25.64 17.25
N HIS A 360 18.58 24.64 17.15
CA HIS A 360 17.76 24.17 18.26
C HIS A 360 17.95 22.65 18.49
N GLU A 361 18.08 22.30 19.77
CA GLU A 361 18.24 20.98 20.42
C GLU A 361 16.93 20.14 20.37
N THR A 362 16.84 18.82 20.54
CA THR A 362 17.79 17.70 20.72
C THR A 362 17.01 16.40 20.45
N THR A 363 17.67 15.40 19.85
CA THR A 363 17.39 13.98 20.09
C THR A 363 18.74 13.28 20.04
N HIS A 364 19.06 12.48 21.06
CA HIS A 364 20.41 11.92 21.27
C HIS A 364 20.88 11.14 20.03
N ARG A 365 21.92 11.66 19.37
CA ARG A 365 22.57 11.10 18.19
C ARG A 365 24.02 10.82 18.56
N LEU A 366 24.43 9.55 18.56
CA LEU A 366 25.83 9.17 18.64
C LEU A 366 26.51 9.53 17.31
N GLN A 367 27.32 10.59 17.30
CA GLN A 367 28.20 10.93 16.20
C GLN A 367 29.52 10.17 16.37
N LEU A 368 29.80 9.21 15.49
CA LEU A 368 31.14 8.66 15.33
C LEU A 368 31.87 9.45 14.24
N HIS A 369 32.94 10.12 14.64
CA HIS A 369 33.89 10.77 13.74
C HIS A 369 34.88 9.72 13.23
N VAL A 370 35.00 9.55 11.91
CA VAL A 370 36.09 8.77 11.30
C VAL A 370 37.14 9.75 10.73
N PRO A 371 38.45 9.58 11.02
CA PRO A 371 39.48 10.51 10.55
C PRO A 371 39.73 10.35 9.05
N ARG A 372 39.90 11.48 8.37
CA ARG A 372 40.49 11.52 7.03
C ARG A 372 41.95 11.08 7.13
N HIS A 373 42.32 9.98 6.49
CA HIS A 373 43.56 9.85 5.71
C HIS A 373 43.56 8.49 4.99
N PHE A 374 43.41 8.50 3.66
CA PHE A 374 44.13 7.59 2.77
C PHE A 374 44.11 8.20 1.37
N ARG A 375 45.28 8.61 0.88
CA ARG A 375 45.54 8.88 -0.54
C ARG A 375 46.11 7.59 -1.13
N PRO A 376 45.66 7.14 -2.32
CA PRO A 376 46.27 5.99 -2.97
C PRO A 376 47.56 6.43 -3.68
N SER A 377 48.58 5.58 -3.57
CA SER A 377 49.71 5.47 -4.50
C SER A 377 49.36 4.52 -5.62
#